data_AF-A0A519CRK5-F1
#
_entry.id   AF-A0A519CRK5-F1
#
_cell.length_a   1.000
_cell.length_b   1.000
_cell.length_c   1.000
_cell.angle_alpha   90.00
_cell.angle_beta   90.00
_cell.angle_gamma   90.00
#
_symmetry.space_group_name_H-M   'P 1'
#
loop_
_entity.id
_entity.type
_entity.pdbx_description
1 polymer ?
#
loop_
_entity_poly.entity_id
_entity_poly.type
_entity_poly.pdbx_seq_one_letter_code
_entity_poly.pdbx_strand_id
1 'polypeptide(L)'
;MGWWPFSKKSKKHFIDDPLLKDNRTWISELRDICEMNFDSPEEARRQIRHSQVEWRNSCAAGNLTKANLEGLESRAFHLLTCDDYEWMLWLDNLDFWKAGWKLVPDETDEA
;
A
#
# COMPACT_ATOMS: atom_id res chain seq x y z
N MET A 1 24.56 -7.77 -41.83
CA MET A 1 23.43 -7.13 -41.15
C MET A 1 22.80 -8.15 -40.22
N GLY A 2 23.17 -8.10 -38.94
CA GLY A 2 22.82 -9.11 -37.93
C GLY A 2 21.44 -8.87 -37.33
N TRP A 3 20.59 -9.88 -37.47
CA TRP A 3 19.23 -10.06 -36.96
C TRP A 3 19.15 -9.85 -35.44
N TRP A 4 18.23 -9.01 -34.98
CA TRP A 4 17.94 -8.74 -33.57
C TRP A 4 17.35 -9.96 -32.84
N PRO A 5 17.84 -10.36 -31.64
CA PRO A 5 17.21 -11.40 -30.86
C PRO A 5 16.23 -10.76 -29.86
N PHE A 6 14.92 -10.90 -30.11
CA PHE A 6 13.92 -10.56 -29.10
C PHE A 6 14.02 -11.56 -27.95
N SER A 7 14.64 -11.12 -26.85
CA SER A 7 14.61 -11.81 -25.57
C SER A 7 13.15 -12.07 -25.18
N LYS A 8 12.76 -13.34 -25.12
CA LYS A 8 11.43 -13.75 -24.66
C LYS A 8 11.34 -13.41 -23.17
N LYS A 9 10.71 -12.28 -22.85
CA LYS A 9 10.32 -11.96 -21.47
C LYS A 9 9.48 -13.13 -20.97
N SER A 10 9.86 -13.72 -19.84
CA SER A 10 9.05 -14.73 -19.18
C SER A 10 7.67 -14.13 -18.96
N LYS A 11 6.63 -14.78 -19.48
CA LYS A 11 5.25 -14.41 -19.16
C LYS A 11 5.13 -14.64 -17.66
N LYS A 12 5.15 -13.58 -16.86
CA LYS A 12 4.67 -13.67 -15.47
C LYS A 12 3.27 -14.24 -15.58
N HIS A 13 3.05 -15.42 -15.00
CA HIS A 13 1.71 -15.95 -14.84
C HIS A 13 0.94 -14.94 -14.00
N PHE A 14 0.11 -14.14 -14.67
CA PHE A 14 -0.95 -13.41 -14.01
C PHE A 14 -1.98 -14.47 -13.62
N ILE A 15 -2.01 -14.84 -12.35
CA ILE A 15 -3.04 -15.71 -11.81
C ILE A 15 -4.28 -14.82 -11.69
N ASP A 16 -5.21 -14.96 -12.63
CA ASP A 16 -6.52 -14.32 -12.61
C ASP A 16 -7.45 -15.19 -11.74
N ASP A 17 -7.15 -15.25 -10.45
CA ASP A 17 -8.02 -15.90 -9.46
C ASP A 17 -8.97 -14.83 -8.91
N PRO A 18 -10.30 -14.94 -9.13
CA PRO A 18 -11.28 -14.00 -8.62
C PRO A 18 -11.30 -13.84 -7.10
N LEU A 19 -10.67 -14.76 -6.36
CA LEU A 19 -10.48 -14.69 -4.92
C LEU A 19 -9.22 -13.91 -4.50
N LEU A 20 -8.35 -13.55 -5.45
CA LEU A 20 -7.18 -12.74 -5.16
C LEU A 20 -7.58 -11.28 -4.93
N LYS A 21 -7.22 -10.77 -3.75
CA LYS A 21 -7.41 -9.37 -3.36
C LYS A 21 -6.62 -8.45 -4.30
N ASP A 22 -7.34 -7.60 -5.04
CA ASP A 22 -6.73 -6.50 -5.81
C ASP A 22 -6.19 -5.42 -4.85
N ASN A 23 -5.30 -4.54 -5.32
CA ASN A 23 -4.72 -3.43 -4.55
C ASN A 23 -5.82 -2.61 -3.84
N ARG A 24 -6.91 -2.30 -4.54
CA ARG A 24 -8.03 -1.55 -3.97
C ARG A 24 -8.64 -2.23 -2.75
N THR A 25 -8.66 -3.56 -2.73
CA THR A 25 -9.14 -4.34 -1.58
C THR A 25 -8.21 -4.15 -0.39
N TRP A 26 -6.89 -4.23 -0.58
CA TRP A 26 -5.92 -4.01 0.50
C TRP A 26 -5.95 -2.59 1.07
N ILE A 27 -6.14 -1.57 0.22
CA ILE A 27 -6.31 -0.18 0.67
C ILE A 27 -7.62 -0.03 1.46
N SER A 28 -8.70 -0.67 1.00
CA SER A 28 -9.99 -0.63 1.69
C SER A 28 -9.91 -1.32 3.06
N GLU A 29 -9.26 -2.48 3.15
CA GLU A 29 -9.05 -3.18 4.43
C GLU A 29 -8.17 -2.36 5.40
N LEU A 30 -7.12 -1.70 4.90
CA LEU A 30 -6.31 -0.79 5.71
C LEU A 30 -7.17 0.36 6.25
N ARG A 31 -8.03 0.93 5.40
CA ARG A 31 -8.96 1.98 5.80
C ARG A 31 -9.97 1.48 6.83
N ASP A 32 -10.53 0.29 6.64
CA ASP A 32 -11.49 -0.31 7.57
C ASP A 32 -10.85 -0.55 8.94
N ILE A 33 -9.59 -1.03 9.00
CA ILE A 33 -8.83 -1.16 10.26
C ILE A 33 -8.75 0.19 10.98
N CYS A 34 -8.45 1.26 10.24
CA CYS A 34 -8.38 2.61 10.80
C CYS A 34 -9.74 3.13 11.27
N GLU A 35 -10.78 3.03 10.43
CA GLU A 35 -12.11 3.55 10.73
C GLU A 35 -12.81 2.78 11.85
N MET A 36 -12.61 1.47 11.95
CA MET A 36 -13.17 0.66 13.04
C MET A 36 -12.53 0.92 14.40
N ASN A 37 -11.34 1.55 14.42
CA ASN A 37 -10.56 1.82 15.62
C ASN A 37 -10.18 3.31 15.69
N PHE A 38 -11.03 4.20 15.16
CA PHE A 38 -10.76 5.65 15.13
C PHE A 38 -10.59 6.24 16.54
N ASP A 39 -11.28 5.65 17.53
CA ASP A 39 -11.20 5.98 18.96
C ASP A 39 -10.12 5.18 19.71
N SER A 40 -9.49 4.21 19.06
CA SER A 40 -8.40 3.39 19.60
C SER A 40 -7.24 3.23 18.60
N PRO A 41 -6.47 4.31 18.31
CA PRO A 41 -5.40 4.28 17.32
C PRO A 41 -4.34 3.20 17.56
N GLU A 42 -4.03 2.89 18.82
CA GLU A 42 -3.07 1.83 19.16
C GLU A 42 -3.52 0.43 18.71
N GLU A 43 -4.81 0.11 18.79
CA GLU A 43 -5.34 -1.15 18.28
C GLU A 43 -5.30 -1.19 16.76
N ALA A 44 -5.58 -0.06 16.08
CA ALA A 44 -5.38 0.06 14.65
C ALA A 44 -3.91 -0.18 14.28
N ARG A 45 -2.96 0.49 14.96
CA ARG A 45 -1.51 0.36 14.73
C ARG A 45 -1.05 -1.10 14.90
N ARG A 46 -1.56 -1.81 15.91
CA ARG A 46 -1.28 -3.25 16.10
C ARG A 46 -1.76 -4.08 14.91
N GLN A 47 -2.97 -3.86 14.42
CA GLN A 47 -3.54 -4.57 13.27
C GLN A 47 -2.79 -4.24 11.98
N ILE A 48 -2.41 -2.98 11.75
CA ILE A 48 -1.62 -2.56 10.59
C ILE A 48 -0.27 -3.31 10.53
N ARG A 49 0.43 -3.48 11.66
CA ARG A 49 1.68 -4.26 11.71
C ARG A 49 1.45 -5.73 11.32
N HIS A 50 0.29 -6.29 11.63
CA HIS A 50 -0.07 -7.64 11.18
C HIS A 50 -0.32 -7.67 9.67
N SER A 51 -1.10 -6.71 9.16
CA SER A 51 -1.37 -6.59 7.72
C SER A 51 -0.09 -6.41 6.89
N GLN A 52 0.93 -5.70 7.40
CA GLN A 52 2.25 -5.61 6.73
C GLN A 52 2.89 -6.98 6.48
N VAL A 53 2.70 -7.96 7.37
CA VAL A 53 3.18 -9.33 7.15
C VAL A 53 2.39 -10.00 6.03
N GLU A 54 1.06 -9.86 6.03
CA GLU A 54 0.19 -10.42 4.99
C GLU A 54 0.49 -9.84 3.61
N TRP A 55 0.71 -8.53 3.50
CA TRP A 55 1.06 -7.86 2.25
C TRP A 55 2.39 -8.37 1.69
N ARG A 56 3.40 -8.53 2.55
CA ARG A 56 4.71 -9.08 2.15
C ARG A 56 4.60 -10.53 1.70
N ASN A 57 3.84 -11.36 2.41
CA ASN A 57 3.58 -12.74 2.02
C ASN A 57 2.85 -12.82 0.67
N SER A 58 1.83 -11.99 0.48
CA SER A 58 1.08 -11.88 -0.79
C SER A 58 1.98 -11.41 -1.94
N CYS A 59 2.88 -10.45 -1.68
CA CYS A 59 3.86 -9.99 -2.66
C CYS A 59 4.88 -11.09 -3.01
N ALA A 60 5.34 -11.86 -2.03
CA ALA A 60 6.25 -12.99 -2.24
C ALA A 60 5.59 -14.11 -3.06
N ALA A 61 4.29 -14.34 -2.86
CA ALA A 61 3.49 -15.28 -3.65
C ALA A 61 3.18 -14.78 -5.08
N GLY A 62 3.50 -13.52 -5.40
CA GLY A 62 3.23 -12.92 -6.72
C GLY A 62 1.83 -12.35 -6.89
N ASN A 63 1.03 -12.35 -5.83
CA ASN A 63 -0.36 -11.89 -5.80
C ASN A 63 -0.49 -10.37 -5.63
N LEU A 64 0.50 -9.76 -4.98
CA LEU A 64 0.61 -8.31 -4.84
C LEU A 64 1.84 -7.82 -5.61
N THR A 65 1.69 -6.77 -6.42
CA THR A 65 2.85 -6.19 -7.12
C THR A 65 3.73 -5.39 -6.15
N LYS A 66 5.03 -5.31 -6.42
CA LYS A 66 5.96 -4.53 -5.58
C LYS A 66 5.55 -3.06 -5.43
N ALA A 67 5.04 -2.44 -6.49
CA ALA A 67 4.57 -1.05 -6.46
C ALA A 67 3.33 -0.88 -5.57
N ASN A 68 2.42 -1.86 -5.56
CA ASN A 68 1.26 -1.86 -4.67
C ASN A 68 1.70 -2.05 -3.21
N LEU A 69 2.63 -2.98 -2.95
CA LEU A 69 3.21 -3.17 -1.63
C LEU A 69 3.85 -1.88 -1.11
N GLU A 70 4.69 -1.23 -1.91
CA GLU A 70 5.33 0.05 -1.55
C GLU A 70 4.30 1.12 -1.19
N GLY A 71 3.20 1.22 -1.95
CA GLY A 71 2.11 2.14 -1.64
C GLY A 71 1.38 1.85 -0.33
N LEU A 72 1.22 0.58 0.05
CA LEU A 72 0.64 0.18 1.33
C LEU A 72 1.61 0.41 2.49
N GLU A 73 2.89 0.06 2.31
CA GLU A 73 3.94 0.26 3.32
C GLU A 73 4.17 1.75 3.61
N SER A 74 4.11 2.61 2.59
CA SER A 74 4.21 4.06 2.77
C SER A 74 3.04 4.62 3.60
N ARG A 75 1.81 4.18 3.33
CA ARG A 75 0.64 4.56 4.15
C ARG A 75 0.76 4.05 5.58
N ALA A 76 1.12 2.78 5.74
CA ALA A 76 1.32 2.17 7.04
C ALA A 76 2.40 2.91 7.83
N PHE A 77 3.49 3.34 7.19
CA PHE A 77 4.51 4.15 7.85
C PHE A 77 3.90 5.39 8.50
N HIS A 78 3.15 6.22 7.75
CA HIS A 78 2.51 7.42 8.30
C HIS A 78 1.55 7.10 9.43
N LEU A 79 0.67 6.11 9.25
CA LEU A 79 -0.30 5.69 10.25
C LEU A 79 0.37 5.15 11.53
N LEU A 80 1.50 4.45 11.40
CA LEU A 80 2.24 3.88 12.53
C LEU A 80 3.11 4.90 13.29
N THR A 81 3.47 6.02 12.66
CA THR A 81 4.40 7.00 13.25
C THR A 81 3.74 8.32 13.65
N CYS A 82 2.55 8.61 13.14
CA CYS A 82 1.85 9.86 13.45
C CYS A 82 1.30 9.86 14.87
N ASP A 83 1.09 11.06 15.43
CA ASP A 83 0.35 11.21 16.68
C ASP A 83 -1.17 11.03 16.47
N ASP A 84 -1.93 11.10 17.55
CA ASP A 84 -3.38 10.84 17.51
C ASP A 84 -4.18 11.98 16.85
N TYR A 85 -3.64 13.20 16.80
CA TYR A 85 -4.25 14.31 16.07
C TYR A 85 -4.03 14.16 14.57
N GLU A 86 -2.78 13.91 14.17
CA GLU A 86 -2.38 13.61 12.80
C GLU A 86 -3.08 12.36 12.27
N TRP A 87 -3.33 11.36 13.13
CA TRP A 87 -4.10 10.18 12.78
C TRP A 87 -5.46 10.54 12.19
N MET A 88 -6.23 11.39 12.88
CA MET A 88 -7.54 11.83 12.39
C MET A 88 -7.43 12.59 11.06
N LEU A 89 -6.39 13.42 10.89
CA LEU A 89 -6.14 14.12 9.64
C LEU A 89 -5.87 13.17 8.47
N TRP A 90 -5.13 12.07 8.70
CA TRP A 90 -4.90 11.05 7.68
C TRP A 90 -6.18 10.30 7.31
N LEU A 91 -7.02 9.98 8.30
CA LEU A 91 -8.30 9.32 8.07
C LEU A 91 -9.22 10.18 7.19
N ASP A 92 -9.29 11.49 7.47
CA ASP A 92 -10.12 12.44 6.71
C ASP A 92 -9.54 12.78 5.31
N ASN A 93 -8.29 12.43 5.02
CA ASN A 93 -7.66 12.71 3.75
C ASN A 93 -8.10 11.72 2.65
N LEU A 94 -9.09 12.10 1.84
CA LEU A 94 -9.58 11.27 0.75
C LEU A 94 -8.51 10.95 -0.32
N ASP A 95 -7.53 11.82 -0.54
CA ASP A 95 -6.46 11.58 -1.50
C ASP A 95 -5.48 10.50 -1.02
N PHE A 96 -5.24 10.43 0.30
CA PHE A 96 -4.44 9.38 0.93
C PHE A 96 -4.97 7.98 0.61
N TRP A 97 -6.28 7.83 0.48
CA TRP A 97 -6.92 6.54 0.17
C TRP A 97 -7.04 6.23 -1.33
N LYS A 98 -6.62 7.13 -2.23
CA LYS A 98 -6.66 6.87 -3.68
C LYS A 98 -5.55 5.94 -4.13
N ALA A 99 -5.89 5.00 -5.01
CA ALA A 99 -4.88 4.20 -5.71
C ALA A 99 -3.88 5.11 -6.43
N GLY A 100 -2.58 4.84 -6.28
CA GLY A 100 -1.53 5.66 -6.88
C GLY A 100 -1.10 6.89 -6.08
N TRP A 101 -1.67 7.12 -4.88
CA TRP A 101 -1.16 8.15 -3.96
C TRP A 101 0.34 7.96 -3.70
N LYS A 102 1.05 9.08 -3.70
CA LYS A 102 2.44 9.23 -3.29
C LYS A 102 2.53 10.55 -2.54
N LEU A 103 3.43 10.63 -1.56
CA LEU A 103 3.82 11.93 -1.03
C LEU A 103 4.39 12.74 -2.19
N VAL A 104 3.80 13.90 -2.47
CA VAL A 104 4.53 14.95 -3.18
C VAL A 104 5.57 15.42 -2.16
N PRO A 105 6.88 15.26 -2.41
CA PRO A 105 7.86 15.92 -1.57
C PRO A 105 7.52 17.40 -1.65
N ASP A 106 7.29 18.04 -0.50
CA ASP A 106 7.30 19.49 -0.47
C ASP A 106 8.66 19.89 -1.06
N GLU A 107 8.64 20.64 -2.16
CA GLU A 107 9.86 21.22 -2.73
C GLU A 107 10.38 22.21 -1.69
N THR A 108 11.11 21.71 -0.68
CA THR A 108 11.87 22.54 0.24
C THR A 108 13.03 23.14 -0.55
N ASP A 109 12.73 24.29 -1.14
CA ASP A 109 13.52 25.50 -1.21
C ASP A 109 14.96 25.33 -1.72
N GLU A 110 15.16 25.67 -3.00
CA GLU A 110 16.40 26.29 -3.44
C GLU A 110 16.68 27.54 -2.57
N ALA A 111 17.72 27.48 -1.75
CA ALA A 111 18.35 28.65 -1.11
C ALA A 111 19.86 28.46 -0.97
#